data_AF-A0A2D6L518-F1
#
_entry.id   AF-A0A2D6L518-F1
#
_cell.length_a   1.000
_cell.length_b   1.000
_cell.length_c   1.000
_cell.angle_alpha   90.00
_cell.angle_beta   90.00
_cell.angle_gamma   90.00
#
_symmetry.space_group_name_H-M   'P 1'
#
loop_
_entity.id
_entity.type
_entity.pdbx_description
1 polymer ?
#
loop_
_entity_poly.entity_id
_entity_poly.type
_entity_poly.pdbx_seq_one_letter_code
_entity_poly.pdbx_strand_id
1 'polypeptide(L)'
;MTRKICWTINVIIILTLVWLNFVPSGVLVIDHQIGERSANVTDFRPGEKLIAFQKDGDQTFHTLTGSPIFFHIRTPRQFQKLDAEITYRAFESAAVEFGEQTGEELYEFVYEDLEIIPDGKWHTTTVSLDLGRMYYHKDTKRYQFSFITNKNVDISAIKSTFTKPPITINKALDKYRPSS
;
A
#
# COMPACT_ATOMS: atom_id res chain seq x y z
N MET A 1 0.26 -41.74 22.27
CA MET A 1 0.87 -41.23 21.01
C MET A 1 0.23 -39.93 20.54
N THR A 2 -1.10 -39.78 20.66
CA THR A 2 -1.91 -38.59 20.29
C THR A 2 -1.46 -37.25 20.92
N ARG A 3 -1.05 -37.20 22.20
CA ARG A 3 -0.67 -35.94 22.87
C ARG A 3 0.53 -35.23 22.21
N LYS A 4 1.53 -35.99 21.76
CA LYS A 4 2.74 -35.41 21.12
C LYS A 4 2.41 -34.78 19.76
N ILE A 5 1.51 -35.42 19.01
CA ILE A 5 1.09 -34.96 17.67
C ILE A 5 0.37 -33.62 17.76
N CYS A 6 -0.57 -33.46 18.69
CA CYS A 6 -1.27 -32.17 18.88
C CYS A 6 -0.30 -31.03 19.23
N TRP A 7 0.72 -31.30 20.04
CA TRP A 7 1.71 -30.29 20.42
C TRP A 7 2.57 -29.86 19.23
N THR A 8 3.08 -30.82 18.46
CA THR A 8 3.89 -30.53 17.26
C THR A 8 3.10 -29.70 16.24
N ILE A 9 1.83 -30.03 16.00
CA ILE A 9 0.98 -29.27 15.07
C ILE A 9 0.83 -27.81 15.52
N ASN A 10 0.55 -27.56 16.80
CA ASN A 10 0.43 -26.20 17.33
C ASN A 10 1.73 -25.40 17.19
N VAL A 11 2.88 -26.03 17.47
CA VAL A 11 4.19 -25.37 17.31
C VAL A 11 4.44 -24.99 15.85
N ILE A 12 4.13 -25.88 14.90
CA ILE A 12 4.29 -25.60 13.47
C ILE A 12 3.37 -24.44 13.03
N ILE A 13 2.11 -24.42 13.49
CA ILE A 13 1.17 -23.34 13.18
C ILE A 13 1.69 -22.01 13.72
N ILE A 14 2.14 -21.96 14.98
CA ILE A 14 2.70 -20.75 15.59
C ILE A 14 3.92 -20.27 14.82
N LEU A 15 4.87 -21.16 14.50
CA LEU A 15 6.07 -20.81 13.73
C LEU A 15 5.72 -20.27 12.34
N THR A 16 4.72 -20.86 11.68
CA THR A 16 4.24 -20.41 10.37
C THR A 16 3.60 -19.01 10.45
N LEU A 17 2.76 -18.77 11.45
CA LEU A 17 2.13 -17.45 11.66
C LEU A 17 3.17 -16.37 12.00
N VAL A 18 4.16 -16.72 12.82
CA VAL A 18 5.29 -15.83 13.13
C VAL A 18 6.08 -15.52 11.85
N TRP A 19 6.37 -16.53 11.03
CA TRP A 19 7.08 -16.36 9.77
C TRP A 19 6.33 -15.42 8.80
N LEU A 20 5.01 -15.58 8.67
CA LEU A 20 4.16 -14.74 7.82
C LEU A 20 4.14 -13.28 8.29
N ASN A 21 4.04 -13.03 9.60
CA ASN A 21 4.07 -11.66 10.14
C ASN A 21 5.47 -11.02 10.10
N PHE A 22 6.55 -11.81 10.06
CA PHE A 22 7.91 -11.27 10.17
C PHE A 22 8.45 -10.68 8.87
N VAL A 23 8.02 -11.19 7.71
CA VAL A 23 8.53 -10.82 6.38
C VAL A 23 10.07 -10.83 6.35
N PRO A 24 10.72 -12.01 6.48
CA PRO A 24 12.17 -12.12 6.68
C PRO A 24 12.98 -11.64 5.48
N SER A 25 12.43 -11.79 4.27
CA SER A 25 13.00 -11.27 3.02
C SER A 25 13.17 -9.75 3.05
N GLY A 26 12.38 -9.05 3.88
CA GLY A 26 12.31 -7.61 3.88
C GLY A 26 11.48 -7.02 2.74
N VAL A 27 10.82 -7.85 1.94
CA VAL A 27 9.96 -7.43 0.81
C VAL A 27 8.53 -7.88 1.06
N LEU A 28 7.59 -6.94 1.00
CA LEU A 28 6.15 -7.19 1.10
C LEU A 28 5.46 -6.62 -0.14
N VAL A 29 4.78 -7.46 -0.90
CA VAL A 29 4.00 -7.05 -2.08
C VAL A 29 2.52 -7.14 -1.72
N ILE A 30 1.80 -6.04 -1.95
CA ILE A 30 0.35 -5.95 -1.75
C ILE A 30 -0.26 -5.56 -3.08
N ASP A 31 -0.98 -6.49 -3.70
CA ASP A 31 -1.74 -6.25 -4.93
C ASP A 31 -3.20 -5.97 -4.54
N HIS A 32 -3.73 -4.82 -4.97
CA HIS A 32 -5.12 -4.46 -4.76
C HIS A 32 -5.76 -4.08 -6.09
N GLN A 33 -6.61 -4.99 -6.58
CA GLN A 33 -7.50 -4.76 -7.69
C GLN A 33 -8.79 -4.11 -7.19
N ILE A 34 -9.27 -3.08 -7.89
CA ILE A 34 -10.53 -2.41 -7.54
C ILE A 34 -11.69 -3.39 -7.74
N GLY A 35 -12.59 -3.46 -6.75
CA GLY A 35 -13.70 -4.42 -6.71
C GLY A 35 -13.40 -5.68 -5.91
N GLU A 36 -12.14 -5.93 -5.57
CA GLU A 36 -11.75 -7.04 -4.69
C GLU A 36 -11.52 -6.55 -3.25
N ARG A 37 -11.88 -7.39 -2.27
CA ARG A 37 -11.57 -7.10 -0.87
C ARG A 37 -10.13 -7.46 -0.58
N SER A 38 -9.33 -6.49 -0.16
CA SER A 38 -7.99 -6.72 0.39
C SER A 38 -8.02 -6.71 1.91
N ALA A 39 -7.28 -7.62 2.56
CA ALA A 39 -7.08 -7.58 4.01
C ALA A 39 -6.14 -6.44 4.44
N ASN A 40 -5.34 -5.94 3.50
CA ASN A 40 -4.27 -4.98 3.76
C ASN A 40 -4.61 -3.57 3.30
N VAL A 41 -5.50 -3.40 2.33
CA VAL A 41 -5.90 -2.07 1.81
C VAL A 41 -7.32 -1.78 2.25
N THR A 42 -7.55 -0.62 2.86
CA THR A 42 -8.91 -0.16 3.17
C THR A 42 -9.55 0.50 1.97
N ASP A 43 -10.88 0.59 1.98
CA ASP A 43 -11.64 1.33 0.98
C ASP A 43 -11.15 2.80 0.87
N PHE A 44 -11.21 3.31 -0.36
CA PHE A 44 -10.90 4.70 -0.67
C PHE A 44 -11.90 5.66 -0.01
N ARG A 45 -11.39 6.79 0.48
CA ARG A 45 -12.16 7.83 1.16
C ARG A 45 -11.77 9.21 0.60
N PRO A 46 -12.67 10.20 0.59
CA PRO A 46 -14.07 10.09 0.94
C PRO A 46 -14.85 9.34 -0.15
N GLY A 47 -15.86 8.56 0.27
CA GLY A 47 -16.58 7.65 -0.63
C GLY A 47 -17.43 8.39 -1.66
N GLU A 48 -17.89 9.61 -1.35
CA GLU A 48 -18.66 10.45 -2.25
C GLU A 48 -17.89 10.93 -3.49
N LYS A 49 -16.56 10.83 -3.49
CA LYS A 49 -15.70 11.12 -4.65
C LYS A 49 -15.53 9.92 -5.58
N LEU A 50 -16.18 8.79 -5.28
CA LEU A 50 -16.09 7.55 -6.03
C LEU A 50 -17.46 7.23 -6.62
N ILE A 51 -17.50 7.03 -7.94
CA ILE A 51 -18.66 6.41 -8.57
C ILE A 51 -18.59 4.89 -8.30
N ALA A 52 -19.77 4.25 -8.20
CA ALA A 52 -19.88 2.80 -8.04
C ALA A 52 -19.05 2.04 -9.08
N PHE A 53 -18.64 0.82 -8.73
CA PHE A 53 -17.79 -0.03 -9.56
C PHE A 53 -18.33 -0.15 -11.00
N GLN A 54 -17.45 0.10 -11.95
CA GLN A 54 -17.72 -0.11 -13.37
C GLN A 54 -16.79 -1.20 -13.89
N LYS A 55 -17.22 -1.84 -14.98
CA LYS A 55 -16.45 -2.88 -15.66
C LYS A 55 -16.32 -2.51 -17.13
N ASP A 56 -15.09 -2.52 -17.62
CA ASP A 56 -14.75 -2.30 -19.02
C ASP A 56 -13.88 -3.47 -19.49
N GLY A 57 -14.48 -4.38 -20.27
CA GLY A 57 -13.88 -5.67 -20.57
C GLY A 57 -13.65 -6.50 -19.31
N ASP A 58 -12.40 -6.93 -19.07
CA ASP A 58 -11.99 -7.66 -17.87
C ASP A 58 -11.57 -6.74 -16.72
N GLN A 59 -11.53 -5.43 -16.94
CA GLN A 59 -11.00 -4.47 -15.98
C GLN A 59 -12.13 -3.88 -15.13
N THR A 60 -11.98 -4.00 -13.81
CA THR A 60 -12.87 -3.35 -12.83
C THR A 60 -12.21 -2.07 -12.33
N PHE A 61 -13.00 -0.99 -12.24
CA PHE A 61 -12.47 0.32 -11.88
C PHE A 61 -13.48 1.18 -11.11
N HIS A 62 -12.94 2.19 -10.44
CA HIS A 62 -13.70 3.32 -9.89
C HIS A 62 -13.42 4.55 -10.72
N THR A 63 -14.47 5.30 -11.04
CA THR A 63 -14.32 6.64 -11.58
C THR A 63 -14.25 7.63 -10.42
N LEU A 64 -13.15 8.35 -10.34
CA LEU A 64 -12.89 9.40 -9.37
C LEU A 64 -13.48 10.72 -9.88
N THR A 65 -14.41 11.30 -9.14
CA THR A 65 -15.07 12.58 -9.49
C THR A 65 -14.45 13.79 -8.78
N GLY A 66 -13.56 13.54 -7.81
CA GLY A 66 -12.86 14.61 -7.10
C GLY A 66 -11.56 14.14 -6.47
N SER A 67 -10.71 15.12 -6.15
CA SER A 67 -9.41 14.96 -5.50
C SER A 67 -9.40 15.74 -4.16
N PRO A 68 -8.62 15.33 -3.14
CA PRO A 68 -7.88 14.08 -3.06
C PRO A 68 -8.75 12.89 -2.59
N ILE A 69 -8.23 11.69 -2.80
CA ILE A 69 -8.68 10.45 -2.17
C ILE A 69 -7.58 9.88 -1.27
N PHE A 70 -7.99 9.20 -0.21
CA PHE A 70 -7.15 8.61 0.81
C PHE A 70 -7.46 7.13 0.96
N PHE A 71 -6.46 6.35 1.28
CA PHE A 71 -6.63 4.96 1.65
C PHE A 71 -5.57 4.57 2.66
N HIS A 72 -5.79 3.47 3.35
CA HIS A 72 -4.86 2.95 4.33
C HIS A 72 -4.29 1.61 3.88
N ILE A 73 -2.99 1.45 4.02
CA ILE A 73 -2.31 0.16 3.89
C ILE A 73 -1.86 -0.31 5.27
N ARG A 74 -2.22 -1.55 5.62
CA ARG A 74 -1.73 -2.25 6.80
C ARG A 74 -0.47 -3.03 6.45
N THR A 75 0.59 -2.74 7.21
CA THR A 75 1.90 -3.40 7.07
C THR A 75 2.27 -4.04 8.40
N PRO A 76 2.71 -5.31 8.44
CA PRO A 76 3.01 -6.02 9.69
C PRO A 76 4.27 -5.50 10.40
N ARG A 77 5.04 -4.62 9.74
CA ARG A 77 6.25 -4.00 10.27
C ARG A 77 6.56 -2.70 9.52
N GLN A 78 7.50 -1.94 10.06
CA GLN A 78 8.02 -0.74 9.42
C GLN A 78 8.96 -1.09 8.26
N PHE A 79 8.76 -0.44 7.11
CA PHE A 79 9.58 -0.54 5.90
C PHE A 79 10.34 0.76 5.64
N GLN A 80 11.32 0.74 4.74
CA GLN A 80 12.14 1.91 4.39
C GLN A 80 11.75 2.51 3.05
N LYS A 81 11.24 1.71 2.11
CA LYS A 81 10.86 2.16 0.77
C LYS A 81 9.49 1.61 0.40
N LEU A 82 8.71 2.38 -0.33
CA LEU A 82 7.50 1.93 -1.03
C LEU A 82 7.64 2.23 -2.53
N ASP A 83 7.47 1.21 -3.35
CA ASP A 83 7.25 1.35 -4.79
C ASP A 83 5.78 1.06 -5.09
N ALA A 84 5.01 2.08 -5.45
CA ALA A 84 3.58 2.00 -5.74
C ALA A 84 3.34 2.04 -7.26
N GLU A 85 2.90 0.94 -7.83
CA GLU A 85 2.40 0.82 -9.19
C GLU A 85 0.90 1.15 -9.19
N ILE A 86 0.49 2.21 -9.90
CA ILE A 86 -0.89 2.67 -9.95
C ILE A 86 -1.38 2.57 -11.40
N THR A 87 -2.44 1.80 -11.62
CA THR A 87 -3.08 1.65 -12.92
C THR A 87 -4.32 2.53 -13.01
N TYR A 88 -4.28 3.51 -13.91
CA TYR A 88 -5.30 4.54 -14.08
C TYR A 88 -5.54 4.87 -15.55
N ARG A 89 -6.66 5.52 -15.85
CA ARG A 89 -7.02 6.05 -17.17
C ARG A 89 -7.53 7.48 -17.01
N ALA A 90 -6.91 8.41 -17.73
CA ALA A 90 -7.29 9.82 -17.75
C ALA A 90 -7.70 10.24 -19.17
N PHE A 91 -8.79 11.01 -19.27
CA PHE A 91 -9.34 11.50 -20.55
C PHE A 91 -8.81 12.88 -20.96
N GLU A 92 -8.18 13.60 -20.04
CA GLU A 92 -7.54 14.90 -20.25
C GLU A 92 -6.21 14.94 -19.48
N SER A 93 -5.35 15.91 -19.78
CA SER A 93 -4.12 16.14 -19.02
C SER A 93 -4.48 16.30 -17.55
N ALA A 94 -3.88 15.48 -16.70
CA ALA A 94 -3.95 15.65 -15.27
C ALA A 94 -2.52 15.62 -14.72
N ALA A 95 -2.28 16.31 -13.61
CA ALA A 95 -1.12 15.99 -12.79
C ALA A 95 -1.61 14.99 -11.73
N VAL A 96 -0.93 13.86 -11.57
CA VAL A 96 -1.23 12.94 -10.47
C VAL A 96 -0.14 13.11 -9.43
N GLU A 97 -0.57 13.22 -8.20
CA GLU A 97 0.28 13.34 -7.03
C GLU A 97 -0.02 12.13 -6.15
N PHE A 98 1.02 11.39 -5.80
CA PHE A 98 0.93 10.33 -4.81
C PHE A 98 1.77 10.72 -3.62
N GLY A 99 1.20 10.61 -2.42
CA GLY A 99 1.90 11.03 -1.23
C GLY A 99 1.54 10.27 0.02
N GLU A 100 2.48 10.27 0.96
CA GLU A 100 2.33 9.69 2.27
C GLU A 100 2.13 10.72 3.37
N GLN A 101 1.40 10.34 4.42
CA GLN A 101 1.24 11.19 5.59
C GLN A 101 2.55 11.24 6.40
N THR A 102 3.10 12.44 6.61
CA THR A 102 4.38 12.66 7.31
C THR A 102 4.23 13.11 8.76
N GLY A 103 3.07 13.62 9.17
CA GLY A 103 2.80 14.11 10.52
C GLY A 103 1.59 13.48 11.22
N GLU A 104 1.36 13.91 12.46
CA GLU A 104 0.14 13.59 13.21
C GLU A 104 -1.10 14.28 12.62
N GLU A 105 -0.90 15.47 12.06
CA GLU A 105 -1.96 16.23 11.43
C GLU A 105 -2.39 15.57 10.12
N LEU A 106 -3.69 15.66 9.80
CA LEU A 106 -4.32 14.93 8.71
C LEU A 106 -3.90 15.43 7.31
N TYR A 107 -3.12 16.51 7.21
CA TYR A 107 -2.90 17.29 5.98
C TYR A 107 -1.43 17.42 5.58
N GLU A 108 -0.50 16.81 6.33
CA GLU A 108 0.92 16.84 5.97
C GLU A 108 1.26 15.65 5.07
N PHE A 109 1.44 15.92 3.77
CA PHE A 109 1.81 14.93 2.77
C PHE A 109 3.04 15.38 1.98
N VAL A 110 3.88 14.42 1.60
CA VAL A 110 4.95 14.62 0.60
C VAL A 110 4.46 14.00 -0.70
N TYR A 111 4.50 14.75 -1.80
CA TYR A 111 4.01 14.30 -3.10
C TYR A 111 5.18 14.09 -4.06
N GLU A 112 5.04 13.06 -4.89
CA GLU A 112 5.82 12.91 -6.11
C GLU A 112 4.93 13.18 -7.32
N ASP A 113 5.41 14.02 -8.23
CA ASP A 113 4.71 14.36 -9.46
C ASP A 113 4.77 13.19 -10.45
N LEU A 114 3.63 12.87 -11.05
CA LEU A 114 3.53 11.86 -12.09
C LEU A 114 3.18 12.49 -13.42
N GLU A 115 3.99 12.18 -14.44
CA GLU A 115 3.68 12.54 -15.82
C GLU A 115 2.51 11.69 -16.34
N ILE A 116 1.50 12.34 -16.90
CA ILE A 116 0.32 11.67 -17.45
C ILE A 116 0.26 11.84 -18.95
N ILE A 117 -0.09 10.75 -19.62
CA ILE A 117 -0.40 10.71 -21.05
C ILE A 117 -1.93 10.71 -21.22
N PRO A 118 -2.55 11.84 -21.59
CA PRO A 118 -4.00 11.95 -21.70
C PRO A 118 -4.50 11.43 -23.05
N ASP A 119 -4.58 10.11 -23.18
CA ASP A 119 -5.02 9.46 -24.41
C ASP A 119 -6.25 8.56 -24.24
N GLY A 120 -6.90 8.61 -23.05
CA GLY A 120 -8.04 7.77 -22.74
C GLY A 120 -7.71 6.28 -22.66
N LYS A 121 -6.44 5.91 -22.54
CA LYS A 121 -6.00 4.52 -22.33
C LYS A 121 -5.59 4.28 -20.88
N TRP A 122 -5.50 3.00 -20.54
CA TRP A 122 -4.95 2.56 -19.27
C TRP A 122 -3.43 2.72 -19.27
N HIS A 123 -2.93 3.38 -18.23
CA HIS A 123 -1.52 3.58 -17.94
C HIS A 123 -1.21 3.00 -16.58
N THR A 124 -0.01 2.45 -16.44
CA THR A 124 0.54 2.08 -15.13
C THR A 124 1.75 2.96 -14.87
N THR A 125 1.70 3.73 -13.79
CA THR A 125 2.84 4.53 -13.34
C THR A 125 3.42 3.94 -12.06
N THR A 126 4.71 4.16 -11.82
CA THR A 126 5.39 3.72 -10.60
C THR A 126 5.91 4.93 -9.82
N VAL A 127 5.53 5.02 -8.56
CA VAL A 127 6.02 6.04 -7.62
C VAL A 127 6.89 5.38 -6.58
N SER A 128 8.06 5.96 -6.30
CA SER A 128 8.99 5.48 -5.26
C SER A 128 9.03 6.49 -4.11
N LEU A 129 8.67 6.06 -2.90
CA LEU A 129 8.69 6.88 -1.69
C LEU A 129 9.69 6.35 -0.66
N ASP A 130 10.43 7.25 -0.01
CA ASP A 130 11.29 6.95 1.15
C ASP A 130 10.47 7.06 2.44
N LEU A 131 10.20 5.91 3.06
CA LEU A 131 9.41 5.81 4.28
C LEU A 131 10.21 6.09 5.56
N GLY A 132 11.50 6.43 5.45
CA GLY A 132 12.39 6.70 6.58
C GLY A 132 11.95 7.85 7.48
N ARG A 133 11.16 8.79 6.95
CA ARG A 133 10.65 9.97 7.67
C ARG A 133 9.16 9.90 8.01
N MET A 134 8.52 8.76 7.73
CA MET A 134 7.07 8.64 7.80
C MET A 134 6.55 8.59 9.23
N TYR A 135 5.44 9.27 9.52
CA TYR A 135 4.74 9.12 10.80
C TYR A 135 4.08 7.73 10.89
N TYR A 136 4.32 7.00 11.98
CA TYR A 136 3.76 5.67 12.22
C TYR A 136 2.63 5.75 13.24
N HIS A 137 1.38 5.85 12.77
CA HIS A 137 0.22 5.62 13.61
C HIS A 137 -0.12 4.12 13.65
N LYS A 138 0.49 3.38 14.57
CA LYS A 138 0.36 1.91 14.67
C LYS A 138 0.86 1.22 13.37
N ASP A 139 0.24 0.09 13.02
CA ASP A 139 0.57 -0.75 11.86
C ASP A 139 -0.15 -0.32 10.56
N THR A 140 -0.73 0.89 10.54
CA THR A 140 -1.55 1.39 9.43
C THR A 140 -0.97 2.68 8.88
N LYS A 141 -0.85 2.76 7.56
CA LYS A 141 -0.27 3.88 6.84
C LYS A 141 -1.29 4.52 5.93
N ARG A 142 -1.48 5.83 6.07
CA ARG A 142 -2.36 6.59 5.18
C ARG A 142 -1.56 7.09 3.98
N TYR A 143 -2.12 6.85 2.81
CA TYR A 143 -1.65 7.40 1.55
C TYR A 143 -2.74 8.28 0.96
N GLN A 144 -2.30 9.28 0.21
CA GLN A 144 -3.15 10.15 -0.56
C GLN A 144 -2.82 9.95 -2.04
N PHE A 145 -3.87 9.82 -2.83
CA PHE A 145 -3.82 9.93 -4.27
C PHE A 145 -4.61 11.17 -4.66
N SER A 146 -3.94 12.13 -5.29
CA SER A 146 -4.50 13.40 -5.75
C SER A 146 -4.33 13.48 -7.26
N PHE A 147 -5.31 14.06 -7.92
CA PHE A 147 -5.21 14.40 -9.33
C PHE A 147 -5.70 15.83 -9.55
N ILE A 148 -4.98 16.56 -10.39
CA ILE A 148 -5.27 17.94 -10.76
C ILE A 148 -5.82 17.92 -12.19
N THR A 149 -7.14 17.80 -12.31
CA THR A 149 -7.86 17.91 -13.58
C THR A 149 -9.32 18.32 -13.37
N ASN A 150 -9.94 18.86 -14.42
CA ASN A 150 -11.37 19.19 -14.46
C ASN A 150 -12.25 17.99 -14.87
N LYS A 151 -11.63 16.84 -15.16
CA LYS A 151 -12.32 15.61 -15.57
C LYS A 151 -12.13 14.49 -14.57
N ASN A 152 -12.97 13.48 -14.75
CA ASN A 152 -12.87 12.27 -13.97
C ASN A 152 -11.64 11.45 -14.37
N VAL A 153 -11.07 10.73 -13.41
CA VAL A 153 -9.97 9.79 -13.61
C VAL A 153 -10.47 8.41 -13.21
N ASP A 154 -10.26 7.40 -14.03
CA ASP A 154 -10.58 6.02 -13.67
C ASP A 154 -9.35 5.37 -13.01
N ILE A 155 -9.54 4.67 -11.90
CA ILE A 155 -8.51 3.89 -11.21
C ILE A 155 -8.92 2.43 -11.14
N SER A 156 -8.00 1.52 -11.48
CA SER A 156 -8.30 0.08 -11.55
C SER A 156 -7.46 -0.79 -10.63
N ALA A 157 -6.20 -0.42 -10.37
CA ALA A 157 -5.35 -1.21 -9.50
C ALA A 157 -4.31 -0.34 -8.79
N ILE A 158 -3.94 -0.76 -7.58
CA ILE A 158 -2.79 -0.25 -6.85
C ILE A 158 -1.99 -1.45 -6.35
N LYS A 159 -0.74 -1.57 -6.80
CA LYS A 159 0.21 -2.57 -6.32
C LYS A 159 1.33 -1.86 -5.57
N SER A 160 1.48 -2.21 -4.30
CA SER A 160 2.45 -1.59 -3.39
C SER A 160 3.54 -2.60 -3.02
N THR A 161 4.79 -2.27 -3.32
CA THR A 161 5.97 -3.07 -2.98
C THR A 161 6.77 -2.37 -1.90
N PHE A 162 6.71 -2.89 -0.69
CA PHE A 162 7.43 -2.38 0.46
C PHE A 162 8.77 -3.09 0.61
N THR A 163 9.84 -2.32 0.79
CA THR A 163 11.21 -2.85 0.90
C THR A 163 11.92 -2.34 2.16
N LYS A 164 12.66 -3.24 2.81
CA LYS A 164 13.58 -2.98 3.92
C LYS A 164 14.69 -4.04 3.89
N PRO A 165 15.90 -3.77 4.42
CA PRO A 165 16.93 -4.80 4.52
C PRO A 165 16.42 -6.06 5.23
N PRO A 166 16.81 -7.26 4.73
CA PRO A 166 16.43 -8.52 5.35
C PRO A 166 16.92 -8.58 6.79
N ILE A 167 16.16 -9.27 7.64
CA ILE A 167 16.58 -9.47 9.02
C ILE A 167 17.63 -10.57 9.05
N THR A 168 18.86 -10.21 9.42
CA THR A 168 19.89 -11.19 9.74
C THR A 168 19.76 -11.61 11.20
N ILE A 169 20.10 -12.87 11.51
CA ILE A 169 20.08 -13.40 12.88
C ILE A 169 20.90 -12.51 13.82
N ASN A 170 22.06 -12.03 13.35
CA ASN A 170 22.92 -11.13 14.14
C ASN A 170 22.19 -9.85 14.54
N LYS A 171 21.49 -9.18 13.61
CA LYS A 171 20.69 -7.98 13.94
C LYS A 171 19.54 -8.28 14.89
N ALA A 172 18.92 -9.45 14.78
CA ALA A 172 17.86 -9.86 15.70
C ALA A 172 18.39 -10.08 17.12
N LEU A 173 19.57 -10.69 17.26
CA LEU A 173 20.23 -10.92 18.55
C LEU A 173 20.78 -9.63 19.16
N ASP A 174 21.31 -8.72 18.36
CA ASP A 174 21.84 -7.43 18.83
C ASP A 174 20.78 -6.60 19.54
N LYS A 175 19.51 -6.69 19.12
CA LYS A 175 18.37 -6.02 19.80
C LYS A 175 18.20 -6.46 21.26
N TYR A 176 18.63 -7.67 21.61
CA TYR A 176 18.52 -8.22 22.97
C TYR A 176 19.84 -8.19 23.74
N ARG A 177 20.92 -7.67 23.15
CA ARG A 177 22.20 -7.55 23.83
C ARG A 177 22.17 -6.35 24.77
N PRO A 178 22.47 -6.51 26.08
CA PRO A 178 22.52 -5.37 27.00
C PRO A 178 23.59 -4.37 26.54
N SER A 179 23.26 -3.08 26.55
CA SER A 179 24.22 -2.01 26.30
C SER A 179 25.21 -1.98 27.46
N SER A 180 26.43 -2.44 27.21
CA SER A 180 27.57 -2.36 28.13
C SER A 180 28.17 -0.96 28.14
#